data_AF-A0A5M9I040-F1
#
_entry.id   AF-A0A5M9I040-F1
#
_cell.length_a   1.000
_cell.length_b   1.000
_cell.length_c   1.000
_cell.angle_alpha   90.00
_cell.angle_beta   90.00
_cell.angle_gamma   90.00
#
_symmetry.space_group_name_H-M   'P 1'
#
loop_
_entity.id
_entity.type
_entity.pdbx_description
1 polymer ?
#
loop_
_entity_poly.entity_id
_entity_poly.type
_entity_poly.pdbx_seq_one_letter_code
_entity_poly.pdbx_strand_id
1 'polypeptide(L)'
;MNPGTFYLYEYENYKRRRNVGFIKVSRHYQSCILQIHARGIPLRTGSTLNLYAFFCDHDQMVTSQIAELNSCGRNISIRLPVSETHFPGMRSLQQIDGFLLQSPESNAVILWMASSFFFDIHPDMIRPDVPEDVPEPETEAAPADITEPSPVPEAASVLETEDSSEAESGPDAENSSDPPREPALESAEAKELTQAKKISREDLTLLPRKFWPLANNSFLLHGYHNYNHLVLIEEGGRRWLGVPGIYDTREARAADLFGFPRFTRAYVPVLNLSEGERNDTADFGHWCRCVGTI
;
A
#
# COMPACT_ATOMS: atom_id res chain seq x y z
N MET A 1 0.08 4.92 0.65
CA MET A 1 0.97 3.74 0.48
C MET A 1 2.41 4.21 0.41
N ASN A 2 3.31 3.51 1.10
CA ASN A 2 4.75 3.73 0.95
C ASN A 2 5.31 2.81 -0.15
N PRO A 3 6.44 3.16 -0.79
CA PRO A 3 7.15 2.24 -1.68
C PRO A 3 7.52 0.95 -0.96
N GLY A 4 7.42 -0.18 -1.65
CA GLY A 4 7.62 -1.50 -1.04
C GLY A 4 6.98 -2.63 -1.86
N THR A 5 7.05 -3.85 -1.33
CA THR A 5 6.41 -5.03 -1.92
C THR A 5 5.16 -5.37 -1.12
N PHE A 6 4.01 -5.40 -1.79
CA PHE A 6 2.71 -5.73 -1.22
C PHE A 6 2.21 -7.04 -1.81
N TYR A 7 1.73 -7.94 -0.97
CA TYR A 7 1.23 -9.22 -1.43
C TYR A 7 -0.17 -9.10 -2.03
N LEU A 8 -0.36 -9.75 -3.18
CA LEU A 8 -1.62 -9.78 -3.90
C LEU A 8 -2.40 -11.01 -3.45
N TYR A 9 -3.59 -10.79 -2.88
CA TYR A 9 -4.48 -11.85 -2.41
C TYR A 9 -5.72 -11.94 -3.27
N GLU A 10 -6.12 -13.16 -3.59
CA GLU A 10 -7.43 -13.48 -4.15
C GLU A 10 -8.49 -13.39 -3.07
N TYR A 11 -9.60 -12.71 -3.39
CA TYR A 11 -10.82 -12.70 -2.61
C TYR A 11 -11.90 -13.39 -3.42
N GLU A 12 -12.61 -14.31 -2.79
CA GLU A 12 -13.76 -15.01 -3.38
C GLU A 12 -14.95 -14.82 -2.45
N ASN A 13 -16.08 -14.37 -2.98
CA ASN A 13 -17.24 -13.96 -2.18
C ASN A 13 -16.82 -13.02 -1.02
N TYR A 14 -16.04 -11.99 -1.36
CA TYR A 14 -15.64 -10.91 -0.44
C TYR A 14 -14.67 -11.29 0.69
N LYS A 15 -14.24 -12.56 0.76
CA LYS A 15 -13.31 -13.09 1.78
C LYS A 15 -11.95 -13.44 1.19
N ARG A 16 -10.89 -13.08 1.92
CA ARG A 16 -9.49 -13.37 1.55
C ARG A 16 -9.25 -14.89 1.50
N ARG A 17 -8.91 -15.43 0.31
CA ARG A 17 -8.64 -16.86 0.07
C ARG A 17 -7.17 -17.24 0.17
N ARG A 18 -6.35 -16.74 -0.77
CA ARG A 18 -4.96 -17.17 -0.96
C ARG A 18 -4.10 -16.05 -1.53
N ASN A 19 -2.79 -16.12 -1.27
CA ASN A 19 -1.81 -15.31 -1.96
C ASN A 19 -1.68 -15.81 -3.42
N VAL A 20 -1.72 -14.91 -4.39
CA VAL A 20 -1.51 -15.21 -5.82
C VAL A 20 -0.25 -14.54 -6.39
N GLY A 21 0.45 -13.73 -5.61
CA GLY A 21 1.63 -13.00 -6.05
C GLY A 21 1.91 -11.71 -5.26
N PHE A 22 2.45 -10.70 -5.94
CA PHE A 22 2.80 -9.42 -5.35
C PHE A 22 2.74 -8.25 -6.34
N ILE A 23 2.58 -7.05 -5.79
CA ILE A 23 2.80 -5.77 -6.45
C ILE A 23 3.97 -5.08 -5.76
N LYS A 24 5.07 -4.85 -6.48
CA LYS A 24 6.16 -4.00 -6.01
C LYS A 24 5.92 -2.58 -6.52
N VAL A 25 5.85 -1.64 -5.58
CA VAL A 25 5.58 -0.22 -5.79
C VAL A 25 6.87 0.55 -5.58
N SER A 26 7.34 1.26 -6.60
CA SER A 26 8.47 2.18 -6.51
C SER A 26 8.01 3.61 -6.79
N ARG A 27 8.42 4.60 -5.98
CA ARG A 27 8.10 6.02 -6.26
C ARG A 27 9.02 6.57 -7.35
N HIS A 28 8.48 7.44 -8.20
CA HIS A 28 9.19 8.13 -9.26
C HIS A 28 8.61 9.54 -9.48
N TYR A 29 8.99 10.50 -8.63
CA TYR A 29 8.41 11.86 -8.58
C TYR A 29 6.88 11.84 -8.39
N GLN A 30 6.13 12.42 -9.34
CA GLN A 30 4.65 12.48 -9.42
C GLN A 30 4.03 11.23 -10.08
N SER A 31 4.81 10.16 -10.23
CA SER A 31 4.33 8.86 -10.66
C SER A 31 4.90 7.74 -9.79
N CYS A 32 4.35 6.54 -9.93
CA CYS A 32 4.90 5.33 -9.38
C CYS A 32 5.12 4.28 -10.47
N ILE A 33 6.01 3.33 -10.21
CA ILE A 33 6.22 2.17 -11.07
C ILE A 33 5.65 0.97 -10.33
N LEU A 34 4.63 0.35 -10.93
CA LEU A 34 3.99 -0.86 -10.44
C LEU A 34 4.58 -2.05 -11.20
N GLN A 35 5.24 -2.95 -10.47
CA GLN A 35 5.69 -4.23 -10.98
C GLN A 35 4.82 -5.34 -10.38
N ILE A 36 3.91 -5.87 -11.19
CA ILE A 36 2.87 -6.83 -10.78
C ILE A 36 3.27 -8.22 -11.28
N HIS A 37 3.38 -9.17 -10.35
CA HIS A 37 3.59 -10.58 -10.62
C HIS A 37 2.50 -11.39 -9.95
N ALA A 38 1.67 -12.06 -10.73
CA ALA A 38 0.58 -12.90 -10.25
C ALA A 38 0.50 -14.23 -11.01
N ARG A 39 0.08 -15.31 -10.35
CA ARG A 39 0.00 -16.66 -10.90
C ARG A 39 -1.27 -17.38 -10.48
N GLY A 40 -1.76 -18.27 -11.33
CA GLY A 40 -2.91 -19.11 -11.03
C GLY A 40 -4.25 -18.36 -11.02
N ILE A 41 -4.32 -17.25 -11.75
CA ILE A 41 -5.54 -16.46 -11.95
C ILE A 41 -6.50 -17.26 -12.86
N PRO A 42 -7.75 -17.54 -12.43
CA PRO A 42 -8.73 -18.37 -13.13
C PRO A 42 -9.44 -17.65 -14.29
N LEU A 43 -8.70 -16.92 -15.13
CA LEU A 43 -9.23 -16.29 -16.33
C LEU A 43 -9.10 -17.17 -17.58
N ARG A 44 -9.85 -16.80 -18.63
CA ARG A 44 -9.68 -17.39 -19.96
C ARG A 44 -8.42 -16.77 -20.60
N THR A 45 -7.71 -17.55 -21.39
CA THR A 45 -6.50 -17.07 -22.08
C THR A 45 -6.85 -15.91 -22.99
N GLY A 46 -6.28 -14.73 -22.72
CA GLY A 46 -6.55 -13.50 -23.47
C GLY A 46 -7.64 -12.60 -22.87
N SER A 47 -8.26 -12.95 -21.74
CA SER A 47 -9.11 -12.00 -20.99
C SER A 47 -8.27 -10.82 -20.48
N THR A 48 -8.87 -9.63 -20.45
CA THR A 48 -8.27 -8.44 -19.84
C THR A 48 -8.69 -8.28 -18.37
N LEU A 49 -7.94 -7.45 -17.66
CA LEU A 49 -8.11 -7.14 -16.24
C LEU A 49 -7.98 -5.63 -16.03
N ASN A 50 -8.96 -5.04 -15.37
CA ASN A 50 -8.88 -3.64 -14.97
C ASN A 50 -8.13 -3.55 -13.65
N LEU A 51 -7.08 -2.73 -13.63
CA LEU A 51 -6.32 -2.35 -12.45
C LEU A 51 -6.87 -1.01 -11.94
N TYR A 52 -7.31 -1.00 -10.69
CA TYR A 52 -7.77 0.20 -9.98
C TYR A 52 -6.80 0.55 -8.85
N ALA A 53 -6.64 1.84 -8.58
CA ALA A 53 -6.13 2.35 -7.31
C ALA A 53 -7.31 2.70 -6.40
N PHE A 54 -7.14 2.58 -5.08
CA PHE A 54 -8.19 2.95 -4.13
C PHE A 54 -7.68 3.65 -2.87
N PHE A 55 -8.54 4.48 -2.27
CA PHE A 55 -8.40 4.90 -0.87
C PHE A 55 -9.67 4.55 -0.09
N CYS A 56 -9.52 4.26 1.19
CA CYS A 56 -10.62 4.02 2.11
C CYS A 56 -10.99 5.33 2.80
N ASP A 57 -12.19 5.83 2.52
CA ASP A 57 -12.78 6.98 3.20
C ASP A 57 -13.94 6.51 4.08
N HIS A 58 -13.76 6.58 5.40
CA HIS A 58 -14.71 6.09 6.41
C HIS A 58 -15.13 4.61 6.24
N ASP A 59 -16.04 4.30 5.31
CA ASP A 59 -16.49 2.95 4.90
C ASP A 59 -16.31 2.65 3.41
N GLN A 60 -16.15 3.69 2.59
CA GLN A 60 -16.18 3.57 1.15
C GLN A 60 -14.76 3.47 0.63
N MET A 61 -14.48 2.36 -0.05
CA MET A 61 -13.31 2.18 -0.89
C MET A 61 -13.58 2.90 -2.20
N VAL A 62 -13.11 4.13 -2.31
CA VAL A 62 -13.24 4.96 -3.51
C VAL A 62 -12.17 4.51 -4.51
N THR A 63 -12.58 4.05 -5.69
CA THR A 63 -11.72 3.41 -6.70
C THR A 63 -11.65 4.19 -8.02
N SER A 64 -10.46 4.31 -8.61
CA SER A 64 -10.28 4.83 -9.97
C SER A 64 -9.50 3.82 -10.81
N GLN A 65 -9.88 3.65 -12.08
CA GLN A 65 -9.18 2.76 -13.01
C GLN A 65 -7.88 3.43 -13.48
N ILE A 66 -6.76 2.74 -13.28
CA ILE A 66 -5.41 3.26 -13.59
C ILE A 66 -4.73 2.57 -14.76
N ALA A 67 -5.15 1.34 -15.12
CA ALA A 67 -4.67 0.62 -16.29
C ALA A 67 -5.61 -0.54 -16.67
N GLU A 68 -5.48 -1.03 -17.90
CA GLU A 68 -5.96 -2.34 -18.34
C GLU A 68 -4.76 -3.28 -18.55
N LEU A 69 -4.87 -4.52 -18.09
CA LEU A 69 -3.80 -5.54 -18.11
C LEU A 69 -4.24 -6.76 -18.90
N ASN A 70 -3.41 -7.20 -19.85
CA ASN A 70 -3.66 -8.43 -20.61
C ASN A 70 -3.15 -9.65 -19.84
N SER A 71 -4.01 -10.66 -19.62
CA SER A 71 -3.60 -11.91 -18.97
C SER A 71 -2.85 -12.82 -19.94
N CYS A 72 -1.65 -13.27 -19.55
CA CYS A 72 -0.87 -14.25 -20.31
C CYS A 72 -1.19 -15.65 -19.77
N GLY A 73 -2.28 -16.23 -20.27
CA GLY A 73 -2.87 -17.44 -19.71
C GLY A 73 -3.36 -17.20 -18.28
N ARG A 74 -2.83 -17.95 -17.31
CA ARG A 74 -3.19 -17.80 -15.88
C ARG A 74 -2.24 -16.90 -15.08
N ASN A 75 -1.35 -16.17 -15.75
CA ASN A 75 -0.30 -15.38 -15.12
C ASN A 75 -0.34 -13.91 -15.58
N ILE A 76 0.09 -13.02 -14.69
CA ILE A 76 0.39 -11.62 -14.98
C ILE A 76 1.85 -11.38 -14.59
N SER A 77 2.61 -10.76 -15.48
CA SER A 77 3.97 -10.29 -15.21
C SER A 77 4.17 -9.00 -15.99
N ILE A 78 3.92 -7.86 -15.37
CA ILE A 78 3.98 -6.54 -16.00
C ILE A 78 4.71 -5.53 -15.13
N ARG A 79 5.35 -4.55 -15.78
CA ARG A 79 5.92 -3.36 -15.14
C ARG A 79 5.40 -2.14 -15.87
N LEU A 80 4.54 -1.35 -15.22
CA LEU A 80 3.95 -0.14 -15.79
C LEU A 80 4.22 1.10 -14.93
N PRO A 81 4.48 2.28 -15.54
CA PRO A 81 4.40 3.56 -14.85
C PRO A 81 2.94 3.99 -14.70
N VAL A 82 2.59 4.61 -13.57
CA VAL A 82 1.26 5.15 -13.29
C VAL A 82 1.41 6.55 -12.71
N SER A 83 0.78 7.54 -13.33
CA SER A 83 0.71 8.92 -12.82
C SER A 83 -0.17 9.01 -11.58
N GLU A 84 0.22 9.83 -10.59
CA GLU A 84 -0.65 10.14 -9.45
C GLU A 84 -1.95 10.86 -9.90
N THR A 85 -2.00 11.43 -11.11
CA THR A 85 -3.23 12.01 -11.69
C THR A 85 -4.34 11.01 -11.99
N HIS A 86 -4.03 9.71 -12.12
CA HIS A 86 -5.05 8.66 -12.31
C HIS A 86 -5.57 8.12 -10.97
N PHE A 87 -4.95 8.48 -9.85
CA PHE A 87 -5.38 8.03 -8.53
C PHE A 87 -6.69 8.73 -8.13
N PRO A 88 -7.59 7.99 -7.45
CA PRO A 88 -8.90 8.52 -7.07
C PRO A 88 -8.77 9.78 -6.20
N GLY A 89 -9.57 10.80 -6.51
CA GLY A 89 -9.51 12.14 -5.92
C GLY A 89 -8.22 12.92 -6.22
N MET A 90 -7.49 12.57 -7.29
CA MET A 90 -6.15 13.11 -7.65
C MET A 90 -5.14 13.04 -6.49
N ARG A 91 -5.25 11.99 -5.66
CA ARG A 91 -4.43 11.81 -4.45
C ARG A 91 -3.00 11.38 -4.78
N SER A 92 -2.06 11.73 -3.92
CA SER A 92 -0.67 11.22 -4.02
C SER A 92 -0.55 9.74 -3.64
N LEU A 93 0.53 9.07 -4.03
CA LEU A 93 0.80 7.67 -3.69
C LEU A 93 0.72 7.39 -2.18
N GLN A 94 1.15 8.35 -1.35
CA GLN A 94 1.10 8.24 0.11
C GLN A 94 -0.34 8.17 0.65
N GLN A 95 -1.30 8.78 -0.04
CA GLN A 95 -2.70 8.85 0.34
C GLN A 95 -3.57 7.69 -0.21
N ILE A 96 -3.02 6.84 -1.09
CA ILE A 96 -3.67 5.62 -1.62
C ILE A 96 -3.42 4.41 -0.71
N ASP A 97 -4.41 3.52 -0.58
CA ASP A 97 -4.40 2.43 0.39
C ASP A 97 -4.12 1.06 -0.22
N GLY A 98 -4.41 0.90 -1.50
CA GLY A 98 -4.13 -0.32 -2.23
C GLY A 98 -4.44 -0.23 -3.72
N PHE A 99 -4.25 -1.38 -4.35
CA PHE A 99 -4.59 -1.66 -5.73
C PHE A 99 -5.51 -2.87 -5.79
N LEU A 100 -6.42 -2.83 -6.76
CA LEU A 100 -7.47 -3.82 -6.97
C LEU A 100 -7.41 -4.29 -8.44
N LEU A 101 -7.47 -5.60 -8.67
CA LEU A 101 -7.63 -6.20 -9.98
C LEU A 101 -9.03 -6.82 -10.07
N GLN A 102 -9.77 -6.46 -11.11
CA GLN A 102 -11.09 -7.01 -11.41
C GLN A 102 -11.18 -7.39 -12.89
N SER A 103 -11.94 -8.45 -13.19
CA SER A 103 -12.22 -8.84 -14.57
C SER A 103 -13.50 -8.17 -15.07
N PRO A 104 -13.53 -7.59 -16.28
CA PRO A 104 -14.75 -7.06 -16.89
C PRO A 104 -15.86 -8.12 -17.04
N GLU A 105 -15.49 -9.40 -17.20
CA GLU A 105 -16.43 -10.51 -17.40
C GLU A 105 -16.99 -11.09 -16.07
N SER A 106 -16.43 -10.72 -14.92
CA SER A 106 -16.81 -11.31 -13.62
C SER A 106 -17.71 -10.37 -12.83
N ASN A 107 -18.94 -10.82 -12.53
CA ASN A 107 -19.86 -10.17 -11.59
C ASN A 107 -19.29 -10.20 -10.15
N ALA A 108 -18.28 -9.38 -9.84
CA ALA A 108 -17.71 -9.04 -8.52
C ALA A 108 -17.28 -10.20 -7.57
N VAL A 109 -17.57 -11.47 -7.88
CA VAL A 109 -17.36 -12.62 -6.99
C VAL A 109 -15.87 -12.92 -6.75
N ILE A 110 -15.01 -12.63 -7.74
CA ILE A 110 -13.56 -12.81 -7.63
C ILE A 110 -12.85 -11.50 -7.96
N LEU A 111 -11.98 -11.06 -7.05
CA LEU A 111 -11.10 -9.91 -7.21
C LEU A 111 -9.73 -10.22 -6.59
N TRP A 112 -8.70 -9.46 -6.94
CA TRP A 112 -7.40 -9.54 -6.28
C TRP A 112 -6.98 -8.19 -5.72
N MET A 113 -6.60 -8.15 -4.44
CA MET A 113 -6.21 -6.91 -3.76
C MET A 113 -4.78 -6.98 -3.21
N ALA A 114 -4.02 -5.92 -3.43
CA ALA A 114 -2.76 -5.65 -2.73
C ALA A 114 -2.91 -4.31 -2.00
N SER A 115 -2.91 -4.34 -0.66
CA SER A 115 -3.19 -3.18 0.18
C SER A 115 -2.17 -3.06 1.31
N SER A 116 -2.04 -1.86 1.88
CA SER A 116 -1.37 -1.65 3.17
C SER A 116 -2.12 -2.25 4.36
N PHE A 117 -3.37 -2.70 4.16
CA PHE A 117 -4.28 -3.15 5.20
C PHE A 117 -4.92 -4.49 4.86
N PHE A 118 -5.32 -5.24 5.89
CA PHE A 118 -6.07 -6.48 5.74
C PHE A 118 -7.48 -6.33 6.31
N PHE A 119 -8.47 -6.40 5.43
CA PHE A 119 -9.89 -6.36 5.73
C PHE A 119 -10.66 -7.17 4.68
N ASP A 120 -11.86 -7.65 5.03
CA ASP A 120 -12.79 -8.26 4.08
C ASP A 120 -13.54 -7.15 3.32
N ILE A 121 -13.71 -7.29 2.01
CA ILE A 121 -14.22 -6.22 1.13
C ILE A 121 -15.70 -6.46 0.84
N HIS A 122 -16.62 -5.80 1.55
CA HIS A 122 -18.03 -5.86 1.17
C HIS A 122 -18.30 -5.12 -0.16
N PRO A 123 -19.23 -5.60 -1.01
CA PRO A 123 -19.54 -4.94 -2.28
C PRO A 123 -20.06 -3.51 -2.09
N ASP A 124 -20.84 -3.28 -1.03
CA ASP A 124 -21.38 -1.98 -0.63
C ASP A 124 -20.30 -0.95 -0.25
N MET A 125 -19.05 -1.40 -0.06
CA MET A 125 -17.91 -0.53 0.20
C MET A 125 -17.30 0.02 -1.10
N ILE A 126 -17.47 -0.66 -2.25
CA ILE A 126 -16.78 -0.27 -3.49
C ILE A 126 -17.56 0.85 -4.18
N ARG A 127 -17.00 2.06 -4.23
CA ARG A 127 -17.58 3.19 -4.97
C ARG A 127 -16.59 3.65 -6.05
N PRO A 128 -16.95 3.66 -7.34
CA PRO A 128 -16.11 4.29 -8.35
C PRO A 128 -16.00 5.80 -8.09
N ASP A 129 -14.82 6.35 -8.34
CA ASP A 129 -14.51 7.78 -8.31
C ASP A 129 -15.10 8.45 -9.54
N VAL A 130 -16.43 8.60 -9.54
CA VAL A 130 -17.15 9.35 -10.58
C VAL A 130 -17.00 10.83 -10.24
N PRO A 131 -16.39 11.67 -11.11
CA PRO A 131 -16.40 13.11 -10.90
C PRO A 131 -17.86 13.60 -10.95
N GLU A 132 -18.31 14.30 -9.91
CA GLU A 132 -19.73 14.69 -9.70
C GLU A 132 -20.25 15.77 -10.69
N ASP A 133 -19.49 16.09 -11.75
CA ASP A 133 -19.77 17.16 -12.72
C ASP A 133 -19.46 16.72 -14.17
N VAL A 134 -20.24 15.78 -14.71
CA VAL A 134 -20.49 15.69 -16.17
C VAL A 134 -21.96 15.28 -16.39
N PRO A 135 -22.82 16.10 -17.01
CA PRO A 135 -24.14 15.66 -17.42
C PRO A 135 -24.01 14.63 -18.56
N GLU A 136 -24.78 13.54 -18.48
CA GLU A 136 -24.83 12.52 -19.54
C GLU A 136 -25.21 13.15 -20.89
N PRO A 137 -24.40 12.98 -21.96
CA PRO A 137 -24.88 13.18 -23.31
C PRO A 137 -25.66 11.94 -23.74
N GLU A 138 -26.98 11.96 -23.55
CA GLU A 138 -27.88 11.11 -24.33
C GLU A 138 -27.68 11.42 -25.82
N THR A 139 -26.99 10.58 -26.58
CA THR A 139 -27.15 10.57 -28.05
C THR A 139 -26.87 9.19 -28.65
N GLU A 140 -27.98 8.46 -28.84
CA GLU A 140 -28.42 7.80 -30.08
C GLU A 140 -27.40 7.10 -31.01
N ALA A 141 -27.82 5.94 -31.53
CA ALA A 141 -26.91 4.96 -32.14
C ALA A 141 -26.71 5.10 -33.68
N ALA A 142 -25.45 4.92 -34.10
CA ALA A 142 -25.02 4.22 -35.33
C ALA A 142 -25.31 4.87 -36.72
N PRO A 143 -24.67 4.40 -37.82
CA PRO A 143 -23.27 3.95 -37.97
C PRO A 143 -22.55 4.46 -39.26
N ALA A 144 -21.23 4.20 -39.33
CA ALA A 144 -20.39 3.99 -40.52
C ALA A 144 -20.22 5.09 -41.60
N ASP A 145 -18.96 5.43 -41.90
CA ASP A 145 -18.38 5.00 -43.20
C ASP A 145 -16.83 4.88 -43.13
N ILE A 146 -16.27 4.26 -44.16
CA ILE A 146 -14.89 3.82 -44.39
C ILE A 146 -13.99 4.95 -44.90
N THR A 147 -12.67 4.92 -44.65
CA THR A 147 -11.58 5.08 -45.66
C THR A 147 -10.19 5.08 -44.98
N GLU A 148 -9.46 3.99 -45.16
CA GLU A 148 -7.98 3.98 -45.26
C GLU A 148 -7.60 4.19 -46.75
N PRO A 149 -6.40 4.66 -47.14
CA PRO A 149 -5.14 3.98 -46.77
C PRO A 149 -3.89 4.87 -46.56
N SER A 150 -2.81 4.17 -46.16
CA SER A 150 -1.41 4.62 -46.09
C SER A 150 -0.83 5.06 -47.47
N PRO A 151 0.37 5.69 -47.52
CA PRO A 151 1.57 4.85 -47.73
C PRO A 151 2.86 5.27 -46.99
N VAL A 152 3.77 4.31 -46.86
CA VAL A 152 5.19 4.46 -46.49
C VAL A 152 6.06 4.61 -47.76
N PRO A 153 7.29 5.15 -47.67
CA PRO A 153 8.49 4.30 -47.88
C PRO A 153 9.59 4.55 -46.80
N GLU A 154 10.38 3.57 -46.35
CA GLU A 154 11.55 2.92 -47.03
C GLU A 154 12.70 3.90 -47.36
N ALA A 155 14.01 3.62 -47.13
CA ALA A 155 14.69 2.39 -46.68
C ALA A 155 16.14 2.65 -46.15
N ALA A 156 16.77 1.59 -45.59
CA ALA A 156 18.23 1.27 -45.59
C ALA A 156 19.25 2.23 -44.85
N SER A 157 19.99 1.83 -43.80
CA SER A 157 21.23 0.99 -43.72
C SER A 157 22.52 1.86 -43.46
N VAL A 158 23.73 1.43 -43.05
CA VAL A 158 24.39 0.12 -42.76
C VAL A 158 25.47 0.27 -41.64
N LEU A 159 25.86 -0.86 -41.00
CA LEU A 159 27.15 -1.29 -40.37
C LEU A 159 28.14 -0.35 -39.61
N GLU A 160 28.64 -0.90 -38.47
CA GLU A 160 30.03 -0.97 -37.90
C GLU A 160 30.99 0.25 -38.02
N THR A 161 31.72 0.67 -36.97
CA THR A 161 32.94 -0.01 -36.45
C THR A 161 33.40 0.41 -35.03
N GLU A 162 34.42 -0.33 -34.56
CA GLU A 162 35.05 -0.45 -33.23
C GLU A 162 35.88 0.75 -32.66
N ASP A 163 36.09 0.66 -31.33
CA ASP A 163 37.37 0.81 -30.58
C ASP A 163 37.84 2.14 -29.93
N SER A 164 38.61 1.94 -28.85
CA SER A 164 39.64 2.79 -28.21
C SER A 164 39.23 3.94 -27.27
N SER A 165 39.41 3.72 -25.96
CA SER A 165 40.54 4.33 -25.22
C SER A 165 40.66 3.85 -23.76
N GLU A 166 41.84 3.36 -23.38
CA GLU A 166 42.27 3.13 -21.99
C GLU A 166 43.01 4.36 -21.43
N ALA A 167 42.93 4.57 -20.11
CA ALA A 167 43.99 5.12 -19.23
C ALA A 167 43.48 5.05 -17.77
N GLU A 168 43.96 4.13 -16.92
CA GLU A 168 45.24 4.13 -16.17
C GLU A 168 45.23 4.94 -14.84
N SER A 169 45.12 4.17 -13.75
CA SER A 169 45.93 4.24 -12.52
C SER A 169 45.69 5.27 -11.39
N GLY A 170 45.90 4.80 -10.15
CA GLY A 170 45.67 5.49 -8.86
C GLY A 170 46.85 6.36 -8.36
N PRO A 171 47.13 6.48 -7.03
CA PRO A 171 47.10 5.41 -6.03
C PRO A 171 46.55 5.80 -4.62
N ASP A 172 46.81 4.94 -3.63
CA ASP A 172 46.34 4.90 -2.23
C ASP A 172 46.75 6.05 -1.29
N ALA A 173 45.99 6.20 -0.20
CA ALA A 173 46.53 6.56 1.13
C ALA A 173 45.55 6.17 2.28
N GLU A 174 46.05 5.42 3.27
CA GLU A 174 45.36 5.18 4.54
C GLU A 174 45.46 6.40 5.48
N ASN A 175 44.45 6.67 6.32
CA ASN A 175 44.53 6.53 7.79
C ASN A 175 43.46 7.36 8.55
N SER A 176 43.06 6.83 9.70
CA SER A 176 42.09 7.26 10.73
C SER A 176 42.06 8.75 11.17
N SER A 177 40.84 9.26 11.47
CA SER A 177 40.44 9.89 12.76
C SER A 177 38.98 10.41 12.74
N ASP A 178 38.38 10.52 13.93
CA ASP A 178 36.97 10.88 14.24
C ASP A 178 36.97 12.00 15.33
N PRO A 179 35.86 12.72 15.66
CA PRO A 179 34.80 13.37 14.86
C PRO A 179 34.89 14.93 14.96
N PRO A 180 33.89 15.68 14.43
CA PRO A 180 33.27 16.71 15.28
C PRO A 180 31.73 16.65 15.36
N ARG A 181 31.20 16.94 16.55
CA ARG A 181 29.78 17.27 16.81
C ARG A 181 29.38 18.57 16.09
N GLU A 182 28.14 18.69 15.61
CA GLU A 182 27.05 19.48 16.23
C GLU A 182 25.71 19.41 15.43
N PRO A 183 24.55 19.85 15.99
CA PRO A 183 23.25 19.20 15.70
C PRO A 183 22.29 19.99 14.79
N ALA A 184 21.48 19.28 13.98
CA ALA A 184 20.36 19.88 13.23
C ALA A 184 19.30 18.86 12.69
N LEU A 185 18.78 17.94 13.51
CA LEU A 185 17.72 16.99 13.07
C LEU A 185 16.44 16.96 13.94
N GLU A 186 16.44 17.54 15.14
CA GLU A 186 15.36 17.34 16.13
C GLU A 186 14.01 18.04 15.84
N SER A 187 13.90 18.86 14.78
CA SER A 187 12.75 19.77 14.58
C SER A 187 11.60 19.22 13.70
N ALA A 188 11.84 18.14 12.95
CA ALA A 188 10.82 17.49 12.12
C ALA A 188 10.20 16.27 12.83
N GLU A 189 11.04 15.32 13.27
CA GLU A 189 10.60 14.07 13.92
C GLU A 189 9.77 14.36 15.19
N ALA A 190 10.16 15.38 15.98
CA ALA A 190 9.45 15.78 17.20
C ALA A 190 7.97 16.18 16.98
N LYS A 191 7.58 16.58 15.76
CA LYS A 191 6.19 16.96 15.42
C LYS A 191 5.31 15.77 14.97
N GLU A 192 5.92 14.70 14.49
CA GLU A 192 5.21 13.43 14.24
C GLU A 192 5.11 12.63 15.55
N LEU A 193 6.18 12.63 16.35
CA LEU A 193 6.25 11.99 17.66
C LEU A 193 5.18 12.52 18.64
N THR A 194 4.84 13.82 18.61
CA THR A 194 3.84 14.43 19.50
C THR A 194 2.38 14.00 19.23
N GLN A 195 2.12 13.23 18.19
CA GLN A 195 0.77 12.79 17.82
C GLN A 195 0.38 11.40 18.37
N ALA A 196 1.26 10.75 19.14
CA ALA A 196 0.95 9.50 19.84
C ALA A 196 0.35 9.75 21.24
N LYS A 197 -0.82 9.18 21.50
CA LYS A 197 -1.56 9.26 22.77
C LYS A 197 -1.71 7.86 23.37
N LYS A 198 -1.37 7.71 24.66
CA LYS A 198 -1.69 6.51 25.43
C LYS A 198 -3.21 6.44 25.62
N ILE A 199 -3.82 5.29 25.33
CA ILE A 199 -5.26 5.06 25.50
C ILE A 199 -5.52 3.73 26.23
N SER A 200 -6.64 3.65 26.93
CA SER A 200 -7.11 2.47 27.65
C SER A 200 -8.02 1.58 26.77
N ARG A 201 -8.50 0.47 27.32
CA ARG A 201 -9.53 -0.36 26.66
C ARG A 201 -10.86 0.38 26.45
N GLU A 202 -11.22 1.28 27.37
CA GLU A 202 -12.49 2.02 27.35
C GLU A 202 -12.48 3.09 26.24
N ASP A 203 -11.30 3.65 25.96
CA ASP A 203 -11.05 4.64 24.91
C ASP A 203 -11.13 4.07 23.49
N LEU A 204 -11.24 2.74 23.28
CA LEU A 204 -11.60 2.19 21.96
C LEU A 204 -12.96 2.68 21.46
N THR A 205 -13.83 3.17 22.36
CA THR A 205 -15.09 3.83 21.98
C THR A 205 -14.89 5.13 21.21
N LEU A 206 -13.71 5.77 21.31
CA LEU A 206 -13.30 6.94 20.51
C LEU A 206 -12.97 6.60 19.04
N LEU A 207 -12.92 5.31 18.69
CA LEU A 207 -12.78 4.87 17.31
C LEU A 207 -14.15 4.77 16.62
N PRO A 208 -14.20 4.93 15.28
CA PRO A 208 -15.41 4.64 14.52
C PRO A 208 -15.98 3.25 14.84
N ARG A 209 -17.31 3.11 14.90
CA ARG A 209 -18.03 1.91 15.40
C ARG A 209 -17.57 0.57 14.79
N LYS A 210 -17.05 0.59 13.57
CA LYS A 210 -16.55 -0.59 12.83
C LYS A 210 -15.26 -1.17 13.40
N PHE A 211 -14.52 -0.37 14.16
CA PHE A 211 -13.31 -0.78 14.86
C PHE A 211 -13.58 -1.19 16.32
N TRP A 212 -14.81 -1.05 16.83
CA TRP A 212 -15.20 -1.59 18.14
C TRP A 212 -15.02 -3.12 18.26
N PRO A 213 -15.24 -3.95 17.22
CA PRO A 213 -14.87 -5.37 17.23
C PRO A 213 -13.38 -5.64 17.51
N LEU A 214 -12.47 -4.66 17.31
CA LEU A 214 -11.06 -4.81 17.69
C LEU A 214 -10.86 -4.94 19.21
N ALA A 215 -11.81 -4.46 20.03
CA ALA A 215 -11.79 -4.66 21.49
C ALA A 215 -11.94 -6.15 21.90
N ASN A 216 -12.30 -7.02 20.95
CA ASN A 216 -12.36 -8.47 21.09
C ASN A 216 -11.26 -9.20 20.29
N ASN A 217 -10.33 -8.48 19.66
CA ASN A 217 -9.23 -9.09 18.92
C ASN A 217 -8.23 -9.74 19.89
N SER A 218 -7.96 -11.04 19.73
CA SER A 218 -7.11 -11.81 20.64
C SER A 218 -5.69 -11.27 20.76
N PHE A 219 -5.13 -10.69 19.69
CA PHE A 219 -3.79 -10.10 19.69
C PHE A 219 -3.76 -8.80 20.50
N LEU A 220 -4.75 -7.91 20.28
CA LEU A 220 -4.91 -6.68 21.05
C LEU A 220 -5.11 -6.98 22.54
N LEU A 221 -5.98 -7.95 22.87
CA LEU A 221 -6.23 -8.36 24.24
C LEU A 221 -4.98 -8.94 24.91
N HIS A 222 -4.18 -9.73 24.18
CA HIS A 222 -2.93 -10.29 24.70
C HIS A 222 -1.88 -9.20 24.98
N GLY A 223 -1.65 -8.27 24.05
CA GLY A 223 -0.75 -7.13 24.27
C GLY A 223 -1.22 -6.24 25.43
N TYR A 224 -2.52 -5.93 25.49
CA TYR A 224 -3.09 -5.14 26.59
C TYR A 224 -3.00 -5.84 27.95
N HIS A 225 -3.17 -7.16 28.02
CA HIS A 225 -3.04 -7.90 29.28
C HIS A 225 -1.60 -7.95 29.81
N ASN A 226 -0.61 -7.85 28.92
CA ASN A 226 0.81 -7.93 29.31
C ASN A 226 1.41 -6.56 29.65
N TYR A 227 0.89 -5.47 29.07
CA TYR A 227 1.47 -4.12 29.18
C TYR A 227 0.47 -3.03 29.62
N ASN A 228 -0.80 -3.39 29.86
CA ASN A 228 -1.88 -2.55 30.40
C ASN A 228 -2.17 -1.22 29.66
N HIS A 229 -1.71 -1.05 28.43
CA HIS A 229 -1.97 0.14 27.62
C HIS A 229 -2.17 -0.20 26.14
N LEU A 230 -2.77 0.74 25.42
CA LEU A 230 -2.76 0.81 23.95
C LEU A 230 -2.27 2.20 23.55
N VAL A 231 -1.97 2.36 22.26
CA VAL A 231 -1.50 3.63 21.71
C VAL A 231 -2.38 4.04 20.55
N LEU A 232 -2.73 5.32 20.49
CA LEU A 232 -3.40 5.94 19.36
C LEU A 232 -2.45 6.95 18.73
N ILE A 233 -1.94 6.62 17.55
CA ILE A 233 -0.99 7.43 16.79
C ILE A 233 -1.77 8.16 15.70
N GLU A 234 -1.66 9.48 15.67
CA GLU A 234 -2.13 10.30 14.56
C GLU A 234 -0.90 10.59 13.66
N GLU A 235 -0.97 10.27 12.36
CA GLU A 235 0.16 10.35 11.42
C GLU A 235 -0.39 10.70 10.03
N GLY A 236 0.00 11.86 9.48
CA GLY A 236 -0.39 12.27 8.12
C GLY A 236 -1.91 12.37 7.87
N GLY A 237 -2.69 12.78 8.87
CA GLY A 237 -4.17 12.84 8.80
C GLY A 237 -4.87 11.49 8.94
N ARG A 238 -4.14 10.44 9.37
CA ARG A 238 -4.65 9.09 9.60
C ARG A 238 -4.42 8.68 11.04
N ARG A 239 -5.31 7.83 11.56
CA ARG A 239 -5.29 7.34 12.93
C ARG A 239 -4.91 5.87 12.95
N TRP A 240 -3.97 5.50 13.82
CA TRP A 240 -3.42 4.16 13.94
C TRP A 240 -3.54 3.68 15.39
N LEU A 241 -4.00 2.44 15.56
CA LEU A 241 -4.07 1.76 16.84
C LEU A 241 -2.85 0.85 17.00
N GLY A 242 -2.00 1.18 17.97
CA GLY A 242 -0.82 0.42 18.39
C GLY A 242 -1.13 -0.50 19.56
N VAL A 243 -0.81 -1.78 19.41
CA VAL A 243 -0.81 -2.80 20.47
C VAL A 243 0.63 -3.00 20.94
N PRO A 244 0.96 -2.84 22.24
CA PRO A 244 2.30 -3.07 22.74
C PRO A 244 2.69 -4.55 22.64
N GLY A 245 3.93 -4.80 22.25
CA GLY A 245 4.42 -6.14 21.95
C GLY A 245 5.94 -6.20 21.74
N ILE A 246 6.45 -7.41 21.52
CA ILE A 246 7.86 -7.67 21.24
C ILE A 246 8.02 -8.02 19.76
N TYR A 247 9.11 -7.57 19.15
CA TYR A 247 9.47 -7.95 17.81
C TYR A 247 10.13 -9.35 17.76
N ASP A 248 9.32 -10.41 17.77
CA ASP A 248 9.73 -11.77 17.34
C ASP A 248 9.06 -12.16 16.01
N THR A 249 9.73 -13.03 15.24
CA THR A 249 9.21 -13.68 14.04
C THR A 249 7.90 -14.45 14.24
N ARG A 250 7.60 -14.98 15.44
CA ARG A 250 6.28 -15.57 15.75
C ARG A 250 5.24 -14.49 16.03
N GLU A 251 5.60 -13.47 16.79
CA GLU A 251 4.71 -12.36 17.12
C GLU A 251 4.34 -11.56 15.87
N ALA A 252 5.30 -11.29 14.97
CA ALA A 252 5.07 -10.65 13.67
C ALA A 252 4.06 -11.39 12.79
N ARG A 253 4.15 -12.73 12.74
CA ARG A 253 3.18 -13.56 12.00
C ARG A 253 1.80 -13.57 12.66
N ALA A 254 1.74 -13.54 14.00
CA ALA A 254 0.48 -13.40 14.70
C ALA A 254 -0.14 -12.01 14.45
N ALA A 255 0.65 -10.94 14.59
CA ALA A 255 0.25 -9.56 14.33
C ALA A 255 -0.31 -9.40 12.92
N ASP A 256 0.38 -9.92 11.90
CA ASP A 256 -0.07 -9.94 10.50
C ASP A 256 -1.42 -10.67 10.32
N LEU A 257 -1.57 -11.87 10.92
CA LEU A 257 -2.83 -12.63 10.89
C LEU A 257 -3.99 -11.90 11.60
N PHE A 258 -3.71 -11.19 12.70
CA PHE A 258 -4.71 -10.43 13.46
C PHE A 258 -4.90 -8.98 12.97
N GLY A 259 -4.17 -8.57 11.92
CA GLY A 259 -4.37 -7.30 11.21
C GLY A 259 -3.57 -6.10 11.74
N PHE A 260 -2.44 -6.32 12.42
CA PHE A 260 -1.49 -5.31 12.90
C PHE A 260 -0.09 -5.48 12.24
N PRO A 261 0.04 -5.32 10.91
CA PRO A 261 1.25 -5.72 10.18
C PRO A 261 2.45 -4.74 10.32
N ARG A 262 2.23 -3.50 10.78
CA ARG A 262 3.30 -2.50 10.96
C ARG A 262 3.85 -2.60 12.37
N PHE A 263 5.17 -2.62 12.57
CA PHE A 263 5.79 -2.45 13.88
C PHE A 263 6.50 -1.10 13.96
N THR A 264 6.46 -0.43 15.13
CA THR A 264 7.19 0.81 15.37
C THR A 264 7.76 0.86 16.79
N ARG A 265 8.94 1.46 16.92
CA ARG A 265 9.62 1.74 18.21
C ARG A 265 9.58 3.23 18.56
N ALA A 266 9.24 4.08 17.59
CA ALA A 266 9.39 5.54 17.66
C ALA A 266 8.64 6.17 18.85
N TYR A 267 7.48 5.61 19.21
CA TYR A 267 6.60 6.17 20.23
C TYR A 267 6.91 5.67 21.66
N VAL A 268 7.73 4.63 21.83
CA VAL A 268 8.14 4.11 23.14
C VAL A 268 8.76 5.18 24.05
N PRO A 269 9.74 6.01 23.62
CA PRO A 269 10.31 7.07 24.46
C PRO A 269 9.40 8.30 24.67
N VAL A 270 8.34 8.46 23.87
CA VAL A 270 7.41 9.60 23.94
C VAL A 270 6.25 9.33 24.89
N LEU A 271 5.86 8.07 25.00
CA LEU A 271 4.81 7.63 25.89
C LEU A 271 5.35 7.53 27.32
N ASN A 272 4.64 8.13 28.27
CA ASN A 272 4.90 7.97 29.70
C ASN A 272 4.51 6.53 30.13
N LEU A 273 5.38 5.57 29.81
CA LEU A 273 5.24 4.15 30.15
C LEU A 273 5.94 3.85 31.48
N SER A 274 5.21 3.17 32.36
CA SER A 274 5.70 2.66 33.63
C SER A 274 6.66 1.48 33.41
N GLU A 275 7.49 1.14 34.39
CA GLU A 275 8.44 0.01 34.29
C GLU A 275 7.75 -1.35 34.03
N GLY A 276 6.49 -1.52 34.46
CA GLY A 276 5.67 -2.70 34.14
C GLY A 276 4.88 -2.62 32.82
N GLU A 277 4.95 -1.51 32.10
CA GLU A 277 4.22 -1.28 30.84
C GLU A 277 5.14 -1.33 29.61
N ARG A 278 6.44 -1.57 29.81
CA ARG A 278 7.45 -1.69 28.76
C ARG A 278 8.36 -2.88 29.04
N ASN A 279 9.06 -3.38 28.02
CA ASN A 279 10.05 -4.43 28.19
C ASN A 279 11.43 -3.92 27.74
N ASP A 280 12.26 -3.53 28.71
CA ASP A 280 13.61 -3.01 28.46
C ASP A 280 14.64 -4.12 28.12
N THR A 281 14.26 -5.40 28.23
CA THR A 281 15.13 -6.55 27.97
C THR A 281 14.98 -7.16 26.57
N ALA A 282 13.92 -6.79 25.87
CA ALA A 282 13.57 -7.33 24.56
C ALA A 282 13.29 -6.19 23.58
N ASP A 283 13.12 -6.53 22.30
CA ASP A 283 12.86 -5.57 21.24
C ASP A 283 11.40 -5.07 21.29
N PHE A 284 11.12 -4.17 22.23
CA PHE A 284 9.77 -3.68 22.56
C PHE A 284 9.31 -2.53 21.67
N GLY A 285 8.02 -2.52 21.36
CA GLY A 285 7.38 -1.48 20.56
C GLY A 285 5.89 -1.74 20.35
N HIS A 286 5.34 -1.16 19.29
CA HIS A 286 3.90 -1.16 19.03
C HIS A 286 3.57 -1.72 17.65
N TRP A 287 2.74 -2.76 17.64
CA TRP A 287 2.13 -3.33 16.44
C TRP A 287 0.91 -2.49 16.04
N CYS A 288 1.00 -1.81 14.91
CA CYS A 288 0.08 -0.77 14.48
C CYS A 288 -0.86 -1.24 13.36
N ARG A 289 -2.13 -0.83 13.48
CA ARG A 289 -3.21 -0.99 12.49
C ARG A 289 -3.85 0.36 12.21
N CYS A 290 -4.09 0.72 10.95
CA CYS A 290 -4.88 1.90 10.62
C CYS A 290 -6.35 1.71 11.03
N VAL A 291 -6.92 2.72 11.69
CA VAL A 291 -8.30 2.76 12.23
C VAL A 291 -9.09 3.97 11.72
N GLY A 292 -8.69 4.53 10.58
CA GLY A 292 -9.41 5.56 9.84
C GLY A 292 -8.57 6.80 9.53
N THR A 293 -9.18 7.74 8.79
CA THR A 293 -8.77 9.14 8.70
C THR A 293 -9.26 9.94 9.91
N ILE A 294 -8.67 11.11 10.15
CA ILE A 294 -9.03 12.07 11.22
C ILE A 294 -9.98 13.12 10.63
#